data_AF-W1PQF4-F1
#
_entry.id   AF-W1PQF4-F1
#
_cell.length_a   1.000
_cell.length_b   1.000
_cell.length_c   1.000
_cell.angle_alpha   90.00
_cell.angle_beta   90.00
_cell.angle_gamma   90.00
#
_symmetry.space_group_name_H-M   'P 1'
#
loop_
_entity.id
_entity.type
_entity.pdbx_description
1 polymer ?
#
loop_
_entity_poly.entity_id
_entity_poly.type
_entity_poly.pdbx_seq_one_letter_code
_entity_poly.pdbx_strand_id
1 'polypeptide(L)'
;MSKYMLLLFPFLQVFISIALILGDGLYNFGKVFIKSALALNQQRRARAILPVTDANPSAGTSYDEKRRNEVFMSDSIPPYIAAAGYVTLAAISIGVLPQIFPQLKWYFVLITYTFAPVFAFCNAYGAGLTDWSLASTYGKLAIFIFGAWAGAAHGGVVAGLAACGVMMGIVSTASDLMQDFKTGYLTLASPRSMFASQVVGTAMGCVIAPCVFWLFHKAFDLGREKSEYPAPFALVYRNISLIGVEGFSSLPDHCLTLCLVFFLAAMAINLVRDLTPKRISQFIPLPMAMAIPFYIGGYFAIDMCVGSLILFVWRRLDKKKADAFAPAVASGMICGDGIWSLPASILAIAKVKPPICMKFLSRAVNAKVDGFLAN
;
A
#
# COMPACT_ATOMS: atom_id res chain seq x y z
N MET A 1 11.09 -33.79 -5.18
CA MET A 1 11.45 -32.39 -4.94
C MET A 1 10.24 -31.53 -5.31
N SER A 2 9.39 -31.30 -4.32
CA SER A 2 7.92 -31.31 -4.47
C SER A 2 7.32 -29.94 -4.82
N LYS A 3 6.12 -29.91 -5.41
CA LYS A 3 5.29 -28.71 -5.72
C LYS A 3 5.24 -27.69 -4.57
N TYR A 4 5.42 -28.14 -3.33
CA TYR A 4 5.53 -27.30 -2.14
C TYR A 4 6.71 -26.33 -2.15
N MET A 5 7.87 -26.69 -2.72
CA MET A 5 9.06 -25.82 -2.75
C MET A 5 8.91 -24.64 -3.72
N LEU A 6 8.14 -24.83 -4.80
CA LEU A 6 7.81 -23.79 -5.78
C LEU A 6 6.78 -22.78 -5.24
N LEU A 7 5.94 -23.20 -4.29
CA LEU A 7 5.06 -22.30 -3.54
C LEU A 7 5.81 -21.63 -2.38
N LEU A 8 6.75 -22.32 -1.73
CA LEU A 8 7.48 -21.80 -0.57
C LEU A 8 8.24 -20.50 -0.84
N PHE A 9 8.89 -20.41 -2.00
CA PHE A 9 9.77 -19.30 -2.36
C PHE A 9 9.03 -17.95 -2.52
N PRO A 10 7.92 -17.85 -3.29
CA PRO A 10 7.15 -16.62 -3.36
C PRO A 10 6.50 -16.25 -2.02
N PHE A 11 6.13 -17.23 -1.18
CA PHE A 11 5.63 -16.93 0.17
C PHE A 11 6.71 -16.28 1.04
N LEU A 12 7.93 -16.83 1.06
CA LEU A 12 9.05 -16.25 1.81
C LEU A 12 9.37 -14.82 1.34
N GLN A 13 9.33 -14.57 0.03
CA GLN A 13 9.51 -13.23 -0.54
C GLN A 13 8.46 -12.23 -0.04
N VAL A 14 7.18 -12.64 0.01
CA VAL A 14 6.11 -11.80 0.55
C VAL A 14 6.41 -11.45 2.01
N PHE A 15 6.71 -12.43 2.86
CA PHE A 15 6.97 -12.20 4.29
C PHE A 15 8.19 -11.32 4.56
N ILE A 16 9.30 -11.53 3.84
CA ILE A 16 10.48 -10.67 3.93
C ILE A 16 10.12 -9.23 3.51
N SER A 17 9.31 -9.06 2.47
CA SER A 17 8.83 -7.74 2.05
C SER A 17 7.97 -7.08 3.14
N ILE A 18 7.04 -7.82 3.74
CA ILE A 18 6.21 -7.32 4.86
C ILE A 18 7.12 -6.85 6.01
N ALA A 19 8.13 -7.65 6.37
CA ALA A 19 9.06 -7.32 7.44
C ALA A 19 9.88 -6.04 7.15
N LEU A 20 10.38 -5.88 5.93
CA LEU A 20 11.08 -4.66 5.51
C LEU A 20 10.17 -3.42 5.56
N ILE A 21 8.96 -3.54 5.02
CA ILE A 21 7.95 -2.46 4.98
C ILE A 21 7.55 -2.03 6.39
N LEU A 22 7.32 -3.00 7.29
CA LEU A 22 6.99 -2.71 8.69
C LEU A 22 8.17 -2.12 9.45
N GLY A 23 9.38 -2.64 9.28
CA GLY A 23 10.56 -2.14 9.98
C GLY A 23 10.86 -0.68 9.62
N ASP A 24 10.78 -0.36 8.34
CA ASP A 24 10.95 1.00 7.82
C ASP A 24 9.82 1.94 8.28
N GLY A 25 8.56 1.50 8.12
CA GLY A 25 7.39 2.27 8.49
C GLY A 25 7.33 2.56 9.99
N LEU A 26 7.55 1.55 10.84
CA LEU A 26 7.50 1.70 12.30
C LEU A 26 8.66 2.54 12.84
N TYR A 27 9.86 2.43 12.25
CA TYR A 27 10.98 3.30 12.61
C TYR A 27 10.61 4.77 12.35
N ASN A 28 10.10 5.08 11.15
CA ASN A 28 9.73 6.44 10.78
C ASN A 28 8.51 6.94 11.58
N PHE A 29 7.53 6.08 11.85
CA PHE A 29 6.40 6.41 12.72
C PHE A 29 6.89 6.79 14.13
N GLY A 30 7.72 5.94 14.74
CA GLY A 30 8.29 6.19 16.08
C GLY A 30 9.11 7.48 16.11
N LYS A 31 9.96 7.71 15.12
CA LYS A 31 10.76 8.94 14.98
C LYS A 31 9.88 10.18 14.89
N VAL A 32 8.86 10.19 14.03
CA VAL A 32 7.95 11.33 13.88
C VAL A 32 7.16 11.53 15.17
N PHE A 33 6.65 10.47 15.77
CA PHE A 33 5.91 10.52 17.03
C PHE A 33 6.76 11.13 18.16
N ILE A 34 8.00 10.68 18.33
CA ILE A 34 8.93 11.21 19.35
C ILE A 34 9.20 12.70 19.10
N LYS A 35 9.52 13.10 17.85
CA LYS A 35 9.77 14.50 17.52
C LYS A 35 8.54 15.37 17.78
N SER A 36 7.36 14.92 17.39
CA SER A 36 6.11 15.65 17.64
C SER A 36 5.77 15.75 19.12
N ALA A 37 5.99 14.68 19.91
CA ALA A 37 5.78 14.70 21.35
C ALA A 37 6.75 15.64 22.07
N LEU A 38 8.03 15.64 21.68
CA LEU A 38 9.04 16.57 22.20
C LEU A 38 8.70 18.01 21.85
N ALA A 39 8.31 18.29 20.61
CA ALA A 39 7.90 19.62 20.17
C ALA A 39 6.67 20.12 20.93
N LEU A 40 5.66 19.25 21.14
CA LEU A 40 4.47 19.59 21.92
C LEU A 40 4.81 19.87 23.39
N ASN A 41 5.71 19.08 23.98
CA ASN A 41 6.16 19.28 25.37
C ASN A 41 6.95 20.59 25.51
N GLN A 42 7.83 20.90 24.55
CA GLN A 42 8.54 22.18 24.49
C GLN A 42 7.57 23.35 24.33
N GLN A 43 6.57 23.25 23.47
CA GLN A 43 5.57 24.29 23.26
C GLN A 43 4.66 24.48 24.49
N ARG A 44 4.32 23.41 25.21
CA ARG A 44 3.60 23.48 26.49
C ARG A 44 4.46 24.15 27.58
N ARG A 45 5.76 23.82 27.65
CA ARG A 45 6.72 24.46 28.57
C ARG A 45 6.93 25.94 28.23
N ALA A 46 7.02 26.28 26.94
CA ALA A 46 7.15 27.67 26.48
C ALA A 46 5.88 28.49 26.74
N ARG A 47 4.68 27.91 26.56
CA ARG A 47 3.41 28.57 26.94
C ARG A 47 3.28 28.80 28.45
N ALA A 48 4.01 28.07 29.29
CA ALA A 48 4.06 28.32 30.72
C ALA A 48 5.00 29.49 31.10
N ILE A 49 5.81 30.00 30.15
CA ILE A 49 6.82 31.05 30.37
C ILE A 49 6.68 32.10 29.25
N LEU A 50 5.67 32.99 29.37
CA LEU A 50 5.43 34.20 28.55
C LEU A 50 4.99 34.02 27.06
N PRO A 51 4.24 34.99 26.49
CA PRO A 51 3.81 34.94 25.10
C PRO A 51 4.97 35.38 24.21
N VAL A 52 5.56 34.43 23.47
CA VAL A 52 6.61 34.74 22.50
C VAL A 52 5.96 35.29 21.23
N THR A 53 6.28 36.54 20.94
CA THR A 53 6.09 37.27 19.68
C THR A 53 6.51 36.42 18.48
N ASP A 54 5.75 36.54 17.40
CA ASP A 54 5.85 35.79 16.14
C ASP A 54 7.26 35.34 15.76
N ALA A 55 7.43 34.03 15.69
CA ALA A 55 8.64 33.41 15.19
C ALA A 55 8.89 33.87 13.74
N ASN A 56 10.07 34.48 13.54
CA ASN A 56 10.62 34.82 12.23
C ASN A 56 10.33 33.72 11.19
N PRO A 57 9.68 34.03 10.04
CA PRO A 57 9.54 33.06 8.98
C PRO A 57 10.92 32.77 8.41
N SER A 58 11.30 31.49 8.54
CA SER A 58 12.48 30.85 7.97
C SER A 58 12.97 31.50 6.67
N ALA A 59 14.16 32.10 6.74
CA ALA A 59 14.92 32.57 5.59
C ALA A 59 15.23 31.36 4.69
N GLY A 60 14.54 31.25 3.55
CA GLY A 60 14.83 30.25 2.52
C GLY A 60 13.62 29.62 1.80
N THR A 61 12.38 29.87 2.22
CA THR A 61 11.20 29.34 1.53
C THR A 61 10.79 30.21 0.35
N SER A 62 10.58 29.59 -0.82
CA SER A 62 10.11 30.28 -2.04
C SER A 62 8.76 30.96 -1.77
N TYR A 63 8.47 32.08 -2.43
CA TYR A 63 7.19 32.77 -2.33
C TYR A 63 6.00 31.82 -2.56
N ASP A 64 6.12 30.94 -3.55
CA ASP A 64 5.11 29.93 -3.88
C ASP A 64 4.87 28.95 -2.73
N GLU A 65 5.92 28.55 -2.02
CA GLU A 65 5.82 27.62 -0.89
C GLU A 65 5.13 28.27 0.31
N LYS A 66 5.44 29.55 0.58
CA LYS A 66 4.73 30.34 1.60
C LYS A 66 3.25 30.46 1.28
N ARG A 67 2.91 30.77 0.02
CA ARG A 67 1.53 30.89 -0.42
C ARG A 67 0.76 29.58 -0.32
N ARG A 68 1.37 28.46 -0.73
CA ARG A 68 0.78 27.12 -0.59
C ARG A 68 0.55 26.74 0.87
N ASN A 69 1.52 27.03 1.74
CA ASN A 69 1.39 26.78 3.19
C ASN A 69 0.26 27.61 3.81
N GLU A 70 0.15 28.88 3.46
CA GLU A 70 -0.91 29.78 3.94
C GLU A 70 -2.30 29.22 3.57
N VAL A 71 -2.52 28.90 2.29
CA VAL A 71 -3.80 28.37 1.80
C VAL A 71 -4.12 27.03 2.47
N PHE A 72 -3.16 26.09 2.48
CA PHE A 72 -3.37 24.76 3.04
C PHE A 72 -3.68 24.77 4.54
N MET A 73 -2.99 25.62 5.31
CA MET A 73 -3.20 25.71 6.76
C MET A 73 -4.48 26.47 7.12
N SER A 74 -4.84 27.51 6.34
CA SER A 74 -6.04 28.32 6.57
C SER A 74 -7.33 27.49 6.54
N ASP A 75 -7.37 26.48 5.68
CA ASP A 75 -8.56 25.67 5.44
C ASP A 75 -8.33 24.20 5.85
N SER A 76 -7.46 23.99 6.84
CA SER A 76 -7.18 22.66 7.40
C SER A 76 -8.39 22.11 8.19
N ILE A 77 -8.50 20.79 8.23
CA ILE A 77 -9.52 20.09 9.01
C ILE A 77 -9.07 20.04 10.47
N PRO A 78 -9.86 20.55 11.42
CA PRO A 78 -9.48 20.50 12.82
C PRO A 78 -9.27 19.06 13.31
N PRO A 79 -8.18 18.77 14.04
CA PRO A 79 -7.81 17.40 14.41
C PRO A 79 -8.84 16.73 15.32
N TYR A 80 -9.58 17.50 16.13
CA TYR A 80 -10.64 16.95 16.97
C TYR A 80 -11.84 16.44 16.15
N ILE A 81 -12.17 17.07 15.02
CA ILE A 81 -13.23 16.60 14.11
C ILE A 81 -12.79 15.28 13.46
N ALA A 82 -11.55 15.22 12.99
CA ALA A 82 -10.98 14.00 12.42
C ALA A 82 -10.96 12.85 13.45
N ALA A 83 -10.53 13.12 14.68
CA ALA A 83 -10.51 12.13 15.76
C ALA A 83 -11.91 11.67 16.15
N ALA A 84 -12.86 12.59 16.33
CA ALA A 84 -14.25 12.27 16.64
C ALA A 84 -14.92 11.46 15.52
N GLY A 85 -14.69 11.85 14.25
CA GLY A 85 -15.16 11.13 13.08
C GLY A 85 -14.60 9.70 13.02
N TYR A 86 -13.29 9.54 13.25
CA TYR A 86 -12.65 8.22 13.30
C TYR A 86 -13.25 7.33 14.39
N VAL A 87 -13.37 7.84 15.63
CA VAL A 87 -13.93 7.07 16.75
C VAL A 87 -15.38 6.68 16.49
N THR A 88 -16.19 7.60 15.94
CA THR A 88 -17.61 7.35 15.65
C THR A 88 -17.77 6.29 14.56
N LEU A 89 -17.04 6.40 13.44
CA LEU A 89 -17.11 5.43 12.35
C LEU A 89 -16.51 4.07 12.74
N ALA A 90 -15.48 4.07 13.59
CA ALA A 90 -14.93 2.84 14.16
C ALA A 90 -15.97 2.14 15.06
N ALA A 91 -16.68 2.88 15.91
CA ALA A 91 -17.74 2.33 16.77
C ALA A 91 -18.89 1.71 15.94
N ILE A 92 -19.31 2.39 14.87
CA ILE A 92 -20.30 1.85 13.92
C ILE A 92 -19.79 0.54 13.30
N SER A 93 -18.54 0.54 12.83
CA SER A 93 -17.93 -0.64 12.20
C SER A 93 -17.79 -1.82 13.17
N ILE A 94 -17.45 -1.57 14.43
CA ILE A 94 -17.39 -2.58 15.50
C ILE A 94 -18.76 -3.23 15.73
N GLY A 95 -19.86 -2.47 15.63
CA GLY A 95 -21.21 -2.98 15.78
C GLY A 95 -21.75 -3.71 14.55
N VAL A 96 -21.46 -3.22 13.35
CA VAL A 96 -22.06 -3.70 12.09
C VAL A 96 -21.29 -4.88 11.49
N LEU A 97 -19.95 -4.85 11.47
CA LEU A 97 -19.16 -5.89 10.81
C LEU A 97 -19.40 -7.31 11.36
N PRO A 98 -19.53 -7.53 12.68
CA PRO A 98 -19.85 -8.86 13.20
C PRO A 98 -21.25 -9.37 12.79
N GLN A 99 -22.17 -8.50 12.40
CA GLN A 99 -23.49 -8.90 11.91
C GLN A 99 -23.41 -9.40 10.45
N ILE A 100 -22.52 -8.80 9.65
CA ILE A 100 -22.27 -9.21 8.26
C ILE A 100 -21.40 -10.45 8.21
N PHE A 101 -20.34 -10.50 9.04
CA PHE A 101 -19.39 -11.59 9.14
C PHE A 101 -19.34 -12.10 10.60
N PRO A 102 -20.21 -13.06 10.98
CA PRO A 102 -20.28 -13.57 12.35
C PRO A 102 -18.97 -14.12 12.92
N GLN A 103 -18.07 -14.57 12.05
CA GLN A 103 -16.73 -15.07 12.41
C GLN A 103 -15.80 -13.93 12.84
N LEU A 104 -16.02 -12.70 12.38
CA LEU A 104 -15.28 -11.50 12.76
C LEU A 104 -15.91 -10.87 14.01
N LYS A 105 -15.56 -11.41 15.17
CA LYS A 105 -16.03 -10.89 16.47
C LYS A 105 -15.63 -9.43 16.69
N TRP A 106 -16.43 -8.70 17.46
CA TRP A 106 -16.27 -7.26 17.73
C TRP A 106 -14.87 -6.86 18.21
N TYR A 107 -14.21 -7.72 19.01
CA TYR A 107 -12.87 -7.44 19.54
C TYR A 107 -11.78 -7.50 18.46
N PHE A 108 -11.94 -8.32 17.42
CA PHE A 108 -11.02 -8.30 16.27
C PHE A 108 -11.12 -6.98 15.52
N VAL A 109 -12.35 -6.47 15.35
CA VAL A 109 -12.61 -5.17 14.72
C VAL A 109 -12.00 -4.04 15.56
N LEU A 110 -12.24 -4.03 16.88
CA LEU A 110 -11.68 -3.04 17.80
C LEU A 110 -10.15 -2.97 17.72
N ILE A 111 -9.49 -4.14 17.75
CA ILE A 111 -8.02 -4.22 17.66
C ILE A 111 -7.54 -3.74 16.28
N THR A 112 -8.24 -4.11 15.21
CA THR A 112 -7.94 -3.61 13.85
C THR A 112 -7.97 -2.08 13.82
N TYR A 113 -9.03 -1.43 14.31
CA TYR A 113 -9.11 0.03 14.37
C TYR A 113 -8.14 0.68 15.37
N THR A 114 -7.61 -0.07 16.34
CA THR A 114 -6.59 0.46 17.26
C THR A 114 -5.23 0.57 16.57
N PHE A 115 -4.85 -0.43 15.78
CA PHE A 115 -3.55 -0.47 15.10
C PHE A 115 -3.57 0.14 13.69
N ALA A 116 -4.74 0.26 13.06
CA ALA A 116 -4.88 0.79 11.70
C ALA A 116 -4.24 2.17 11.49
N PRO A 117 -4.30 3.15 12.42
CA PRO A 117 -3.65 4.46 12.22
C PRO A 117 -2.12 4.36 12.08
N VAL A 118 -1.49 3.42 12.79
CA VAL A 118 -0.04 3.18 12.70
C VAL A 118 0.30 2.66 11.31
N PHE A 119 -0.44 1.66 10.82
CA PHE A 119 -0.23 1.09 9.49
C PHE A 119 -0.63 2.05 8.37
N ALA A 120 -1.67 2.86 8.57
CA ALA A 120 -2.07 3.92 7.66
C ALA A 120 -0.96 4.95 7.48
N PHE A 121 -0.32 5.38 8.58
CA PHE A 121 0.87 6.23 8.50
C PHE A 121 2.01 5.56 7.75
N CYS A 122 2.35 4.31 8.08
CA CYS A 122 3.43 3.59 7.43
C CYS A 122 3.21 3.46 5.92
N ASN A 123 1.98 3.16 5.50
CA ASN A 123 1.62 3.04 4.10
C ASN A 123 1.64 4.39 3.38
N ALA A 124 1.05 5.44 3.99
CA ALA A 124 1.05 6.78 3.41
C ALA A 124 2.48 7.31 3.25
N TYR A 125 3.35 7.08 4.25
CA TYR A 125 4.78 7.38 4.17
C TYR A 125 5.46 6.61 3.02
N GLY A 126 5.22 5.29 2.94
CA GLY A 126 5.77 4.45 1.88
C GLY A 126 5.35 4.93 0.50
N ALA A 127 4.04 5.12 0.30
CA ALA A 127 3.47 5.66 -0.93
C ALA A 127 4.01 7.06 -1.24
N GLY A 128 4.25 7.90 -0.24
CA GLY A 128 4.85 9.22 -0.43
C GLY A 128 6.30 9.17 -0.92
N LEU A 129 7.04 8.11 -0.60
CA LEU A 129 8.41 7.89 -1.06
C LEU A 129 8.49 7.21 -2.42
N THR A 130 7.62 6.23 -2.67
CA THR A 130 7.76 5.31 -3.81
C THR A 130 6.67 5.46 -4.85
N ASP A 131 5.67 6.32 -4.61
CA ASP A 131 4.45 6.45 -5.41
C ASP A 131 3.65 5.14 -5.52
N TRP A 132 3.78 4.28 -4.50
CA TRP A 132 3.14 2.96 -4.50
C TRP A 132 2.45 2.64 -3.17
N SER A 133 1.16 2.34 -3.22
CA SER A 133 0.39 1.90 -2.06
C SER A 133 0.59 0.41 -1.79
N LEU A 134 1.04 0.10 -0.56
CA LEU A 134 1.28 -1.26 -0.07
C LEU A 134 0.11 -1.78 0.79
N ALA A 135 -1.10 -1.23 0.62
CA ALA A 135 -2.28 -1.60 1.39
C ALA A 135 -2.56 -3.12 1.41
N SER A 136 -2.34 -3.79 0.27
CA SER A 136 -2.48 -5.25 0.15
C SER A 136 -1.55 -6.04 1.07
N THR A 137 -0.36 -5.50 1.38
CA THR A 137 0.61 -6.10 2.29
C THR A 137 0.09 -6.07 3.73
N TYR A 138 -0.43 -4.93 4.18
CA TYR A 138 -1.03 -4.78 5.51
C TYR A 138 -2.31 -5.62 5.65
N GLY A 139 -3.10 -5.72 4.57
CA GLY A 139 -4.25 -6.62 4.50
C GLY A 139 -3.85 -8.08 4.70
N LYS A 140 -2.82 -8.57 3.98
CA LYS A 140 -2.29 -9.94 4.15
C LYS A 140 -1.80 -10.18 5.58
N LEU A 141 -1.14 -9.21 6.21
CA LEU A 141 -0.76 -9.31 7.62
C LEU A 141 -1.97 -9.47 8.55
N ALA A 142 -3.06 -8.75 8.30
CA ALA A 142 -4.31 -8.92 9.05
C ALA A 142 -4.88 -10.34 8.90
N ILE A 143 -4.76 -10.96 7.72
CA ILE A 143 -5.14 -12.37 7.52
C ILE A 143 -4.36 -13.29 8.46
N PHE A 144 -3.04 -13.15 8.53
CA PHE A 144 -2.22 -14.01 9.39
C PHE A 144 -2.50 -13.81 10.87
N ILE A 145 -2.70 -12.56 11.31
CA ILE A 145 -2.97 -12.28 12.73
C ILE A 145 -4.36 -12.77 13.13
N PHE A 146 -5.41 -12.32 12.43
CA PHE A 146 -6.79 -12.59 12.83
C PHE A 146 -7.26 -13.97 12.38
N GLY A 147 -6.74 -14.49 11.27
CA GLY A 147 -7.02 -15.86 10.82
C GLY A 147 -6.44 -16.89 11.76
N ALA A 148 -5.17 -16.76 12.16
CA ALA A 148 -4.53 -17.64 13.14
C ALA A 148 -5.22 -17.55 14.50
N TRP A 149 -5.56 -16.34 14.94
CA TRP A 149 -6.19 -16.13 16.25
C TRP A 149 -7.62 -16.67 16.32
N ALA A 150 -8.42 -16.51 15.26
CA ALA A 150 -9.73 -17.13 15.19
C ALA A 150 -9.65 -18.66 15.07
N GLY A 151 -8.64 -19.18 14.38
CA GLY A 151 -8.41 -20.62 14.21
C GLY A 151 -9.40 -21.28 13.24
N ALA A 152 -9.04 -22.47 12.75
CA ALA A 152 -9.82 -23.17 11.72
C ALA A 152 -11.24 -23.52 12.19
N ALA A 153 -11.34 -23.99 13.44
CA ALA A 153 -12.57 -24.45 14.04
C ALA A 153 -13.63 -23.35 14.22
N HIS A 154 -13.23 -22.07 14.24
CA HIS A 154 -14.15 -20.94 14.41
C HIS A 154 -14.27 -20.06 13.16
N GLY A 155 -13.95 -20.62 11.98
CA GLY A 155 -14.11 -19.90 10.71
C GLY A 155 -13.07 -18.81 10.50
N GLY A 156 -11.83 -19.02 10.97
CA GLY A 156 -10.74 -18.06 10.84
C GLY A 156 -10.42 -17.63 9.41
N VAL A 157 -10.80 -18.43 8.40
CA VAL A 157 -10.63 -18.03 6.99
C VAL A 157 -11.47 -16.78 6.68
N VAL A 158 -12.74 -16.81 7.06
CA VAL A 158 -13.66 -15.69 6.84
C VAL A 158 -13.27 -14.51 7.72
N ALA A 159 -12.94 -14.74 8.99
CA ALA A 159 -12.50 -13.69 9.91
C ALA A 159 -11.23 -12.98 9.40
N GLY A 160 -10.23 -13.74 8.95
CA GLY A 160 -8.99 -13.19 8.41
C GLY A 160 -9.20 -12.40 7.13
N LEU A 161 -9.99 -12.90 6.18
CA LEU A 161 -10.32 -12.19 4.94
C LEU A 161 -11.16 -10.92 5.19
N ALA A 162 -12.11 -10.97 6.12
CA ALA A 162 -12.89 -9.79 6.48
C ALA A 162 -12.01 -8.72 7.16
N ALA A 163 -11.15 -9.12 8.11
CA ALA A 163 -10.19 -8.21 8.73
C ALA A 163 -9.18 -7.63 7.72
N CYS A 164 -8.76 -8.43 6.72
CA CYS A 164 -7.96 -7.95 5.59
C CYS A 164 -8.65 -6.85 4.81
N GLY A 165 -9.93 -7.03 4.48
CA GLY A 165 -10.71 -6.02 3.76
C GLY A 165 -10.78 -4.69 4.54
N VAL A 166 -11.06 -4.77 5.85
CA VAL A 166 -11.10 -3.60 6.73
C VAL A 166 -9.73 -2.90 6.78
N MET A 167 -8.65 -3.65 7.05
CA MET A 167 -7.31 -3.09 7.13
C MET A 167 -6.88 -2.45 5.81
N MET A 168 -7.10 -3.15 4.68
CA MET A 168 -6.74 -2.66 3.36
C MET A 168 -7.51 -1.39 3.01
N GLY A 169 -8.82 -1.33 3.34
CA GLY A 169 -9.63 -0.14 3.15
C GLY A 169 -9.08 1.08 3.88
N ILE A 170 -8.85 0.95 5.20
CA ILE A 170 -8.35 2.07 6.02
C ILE A 170 -6.99 2.56 5.51
N VAL A 171 -6.08 1.62 5.25
CA VAL A 171 -4.69 1.92 4.90
C VAL A 171 -4.56 2.46 3.47
N SER A 172 -5.38 1.98 2.52
CA SER A 172 -5.44 2.54 1.17
C SER A 172 -6.01 3.95 1.19
N THR A 173 -7.19 4.14 1.80
CA THR A 173 -7.85 5.46 1.82
C THR A 173 -6.99 6.54 2.47
N ALA A 174 -6.23 6.21 3.52
CA ALA A 174 -5.30 7.14 4.15
C ALA A 174 -4.14 7.55 3.21
N SER A 175 -3.60 6.61 2.43
CA SER A 175 -2.56 6.88 1.44
C SER A 175 -3.09 7.73 0.29
N ASP A 176 -4.27 7.38 -0.24
CA ASP A 176 -4.90 8.10 -1.35
C ASP A 176 -5.26 9.53 -0.93
N LEU A 177 -5.83 9.72 0.28
CA LEU A 177 -6.12 11.04 0.82
C LEU A 177 -4.85 11.89 1.01
N MET A 178 -3.72 11.29 1.38
CA MET A 178 -2.44 12.02 1.45
C MET A 178 -2.00 12.51 0.06
N GLN A 179 -2.16 11.69 -0.99
CA GLN A 179 -1.84 12.09 -2.37
C GLN A 179 -2.80 13.18 -2.87
N ASP A 180 -4.08 13.09 -2.55
CA ASP A 180 -5.08 14.12 -2.85
C ASP A 180 -4.69 15.44 -2.18
N PHE A 181 -4.40 15.43 -0.88
CA PHE A 181 -3.95 16.63 -0.17
C PHE A 181 -2.65 17.21 -0.72
N LYS A 182 -1.71 16.37 -1.16
CA LYS A 182 -0.49 16.85 -1.85
C LYS A 182 -0.84 17.52 -3.18
N THR A 183 -1.77 16.96 -3.93
CA THR A 183 -2.26 17.56 -5.17
C THR A 183 -2.92 18.91 -4.88
N GLY A 184 -3.80 18.98 -3.88
CA GLY A 184 -4.44 20.23 -3.45
C GLY A 184 -3.47 21.28 -2.98
N TYR A 185 -2.45 20.87 -2.21
CA TYR A 185 -1.35 21.73 -1.81
C TYR A 185 -0.61 22.34 -3.01
N LEU A 186 -0.35 21.55 -4.06
CA LEU A 186 0.33 22.01 -5.26
C LEU A 186 -0.55 22.90 -6.14
N THR A 187 -1.86 22.64 -6.21
CA THR A 187 -2.83 23.37 -7.04
C THR A 187 -3.54 24.52 -6.31
N LEU A 188 -3.20 24.77 -5.03
CA LEU A 188 -3.88 25.74 -4.17
C LEU A 188 -5.37 25.45 -3.97
N ALA A 189 -5.79 24.18 -4.09
CA ALA A 189 -7.14 23.76 -3.79
C ALA A 189 -7.37 23.61 -2.28
N SER A 190 -8.60 23.87 -1.83
CA SER A 190 -9.00 23.73 -0.43
C SER A 190 -8.94 22.26 0.03
N PRO A 191 -8.22 21.94 1.13
CA PRO A 191 -8.23 20.60 1.73
C PRO A 191 -9.63 20.13 2.16
N ARG A 192 -10.49 21.04 2.63
CA ARG A 192 -11.87 20.71 3.00
C ARG A 192 -12.70 20.28 1.80
N SER A 193 -12.58 21.00 0.69
CA SER A 193 -13.27 20.63 -0.56
C SER A 193 -12.80 19.27 -1.09
N MET A 194 -11.51 18.97 -0.98
CA MET A 194 -10.96 17.66 -1.35
C MET A 194 -11.52 16.54 -0.47
N PHE A 195 -11.50 16.73 0.85
CA PHE A 195 -12.08 15.75 1.78
C PHE A 195 -13.58 15.54 1.55
N ALA A 196 -14.34 16.63 1.37
CA ALA A 196 -15.77 16.54 1.05
C ALA A 196 -16.03 15.77 -0.25
N SER A 197 -15.23 16.01 -1.29
CA SER A 197 -15.32 15.28 -2.56
C SER A 197 -15.02 13.80 -2.39
N GLN A 198 -14.03 13.45 -1.56
CA GLN A 198 -13.70 12.05 -1.25
C GLN A 198 -14.83 11.36 -0.49
N VAL A 199 -15.49 12.05 0.45
CA VAL A 199 -16.67 11.52 1.17
C VAL A 199 -17.82 11.26 0.20
N VAL A 200 -18.11 12.20 -0.70
CA VAL A 200 -19.16 12.02 -1.73
C VAL A 200 -18.82 10.86 -2.66
N GLY A 201 -17.58 10.79 -3.16
CA GLY A 201 -17.11 9.70 -4.02
C GLY A 201 -17.18 8.34 -3.32
N THR A 202 -16.82 8.28 -2.04
CA THR A 202 -16.94 7.06 -1.21
C THR A 202 -18.41 6.65 -1.06
N ALA A 203 -19.30 7.59 -0.76
CA ALA A 203 -20.73 7.32 -0.63
C ALA A 203 -21.35 6.77 -1.93
N MET A 204 -20.98 7.35 -3.08
CA MET A 204 -21.37 6.81 -4.38
C MET A 204 -20.79 5.40 -4.60
N GLY A 205 -19.52 5.18 -4.25
CA GLY A 205 -18.85 3.88 -4.34
C GLY A 205 -19.55 2.78 -3.53
N CYS A 206 -20.07 3.11 -2.34
CA CYS A 206 -20.84 2.17 -1.50
C CYS A 206 -22.11 1.65 -2.18
N VAL A 207 -22.67 2.36 -3.16
CA VAL A 207 -23.85 1.94 -3.92
C VAL A 207 -23.43 1.31 -5.25
N ILE A 208 -22.58 2.01 -6.03
CA ILE A 208 -22.22 1.60 -7.38
C ILE A 208 -21.42 0.29 -7.37
N ALA A 209 -20.43 0.14 -6.49
CA ALA A 209 -19.56 -1.04 -6.51
C ALA A 209 -20.30 -2.35 -6.20
N PRO A 210 -21.16 -2.44 -5.17
CA PRO A 210 -21.98 -3.64 -4.95
C PRO A 210 -22.97 -3.91 -6.10
N CYS A 211 -23.60 -2.88 -6.67
CA CYS A 211 -24.50 -3.05 -7.81
C CYS A 211 -23.79 -3.65 -9.03
N VAL A 212 -22.60 -3.13 -9.37
CA VAL A 212 -21.78 -3.67 -10.47
C VAL A 212 -21.32 -5.09 -10.14
N PHE A 213 -20.84 -5.33 -8.92
CA PHE A 213 -20.45 -6.69 -8.50
C PHE A 213 -21.61 -7.68 -8.66
N TRP A 214 -22.81 -7.31 -8.23
CA TRP A 214 -23.98 -8.17 -8.30
C TRP A 214 -24.48 -8.41 -9.73
N LEU A 215 -24.35 -7.41 -10.61
CA LEU A 215 -24.59 -7.57 -12.05
C LEU A 215 -23.68 -8.67 -12.62
N PHE A 216 -22.37 -8.58 -12.38
CA PHE A 216 -21.42 -9.59 -12.86
C PHE A 216 -21.65 -10.95 -12.22
N HIS A 217 -21.98 -10.98 -10.92
CA HIS A 217 -22.23 -12.21 -10.18
C HIS A 217 -23.48 -12.97 -10.67
N LYS A 218 -24.49 -12.25 -11.14
CA LYS A 218 -25.69 -12.88 -11.73
C LYS A 218 -25.55 -13.21 -13.21
N ALA A 219 -24.83 -12.39 -13.96
CA ALA A 219 -24.68 -12.56 -15.40
C ALA A 219 -23.64 -13.64 -15.77
N PHE A 220 -22.61 -13.82 -14.94
CA PHE A 220 -21.48 -14.69 -15.24
C PHE A 220 -21.09 -15.57 -14.04
N ASP A 221 -20.50 -16.72 -14.35
CA ASP A 221 -19.90 -17.64 -13.37
C ASP A 221 -18.55 -17.10 -12.83
N LEU A 222 -18.59 -16.00 -12.08
CA LEU A 222 -17.40 -15.36 -11.52
C LEU A 222 -16.53 -16.34 -10.71
N GLY A 223 -15.23 -16.39 -11.01
CA GLY A 223 -14.25 -17.09 -10.19
C GLY A 223 -14.07 -18.58 -10.45
N ARG A 224 -14.75 -19.17 -11.43
CA ARG A 224 -14.50 -20.58 -11.85
C ARG A 224 -13.29 -20.66 -12.77
N GLU A 225 -12.50 -21.74 -12.67
CA GLU A 225 -11.22 -21.96 -13.40
C GLU A 225 -11.34 -21.99 -14.94
N LYS A 226 -12.57 -21.95 -15.49
CA LYS A 226 -12.85 -21.89 -16.94
C LYS A 226 -13.93 -20.87 -17.31
N SER A 227 -14.26 -19.97 -16.39
CA SER A 227 -15.22 -18.90 -16.66
C SER A 227 -14.59 -17.80 -17.52
N GLU A 228 -15.44 -16.99 -18.15
CA GLU A 228 -15.01 -15.79 -18.87
C GLU A 228 -14.36 -14.75 -17.94
N TYR A 229 -14.71 -14.79 -16.65
CA TYR A 229 -14.17 -13.91 -15.61
C TYR A 229 -13.57 -14.73 -14.45
N PRO A 230 -12.37 -15.32 -14.66
CA PRO A 230 -11.65 -15.96 -13.56
C PRO A 230 -11.27 -14.91 -12.51
N ALA A 231 -11.32 -15.27 -11.23
CA ALA A 231 -10.99 -14.39 -10.11
C ALA A 231 -9.64 -14.83 -9.48
N PRO A 232 -8.51 -14.68 -10.17
CA PRO A 232 -7.22 -15.21 -9.74
C PRO A 232 -6.80 -14.65 -8.38
N PHE A 233 -7.04 -13.35 -8.13
CA PHE A 233 -6.73 -12.74 -6.83
C PHE A 233 -7.57 -13.32 -5.70
N ALA A 234 -8.86 -13.62 -5.93
CA ALA A 234 -9.70 -14.23 -4.89
C ALA A 234 -9.13 -15.60 -4.46
N LEU A 235 -8.63 -16.40 -5.40
CA LEU A 235 -7.96 -17.66 -5.11
C LEU A 235 -6.66 -17.45 -4.32
N VAL A 236 -5.85 -16.46 -4.69
CA VAL A 236 -4.62 -16.11 -3.96
C VAL A 236 -4.93 -15.74 -2.51
N TYR A 237 -5.88 -14.83 -2.27
CA TYR A 237 -6.25 -14.40 -0.93
C TYR A 237 -6.88 -15.52 -0.10
N ARG A 238 -7.71 -16.38 -0.73
CA ARG A 238 -8.24 -17.58 -0.08
C ARG A 238 -7.13 -18.53 0.37
N ASN A 239 -6.16 -18.81 -0.50
CA ASN A 239 -5.05 -19.70 -0.17
C ASN A 239 -4.15 -19.12 0.95
N ILE A 240 -3.87 -17.82 0.91
CA ILE A 240 -3.17 -17.11 2.00
C ILE A 240 -3.94 -17.26 3.30
N SER A 241 -5.28 -17.15 3.25
CA SER A 241 -6.11 -17.27 4.44
C SER A 241 -6.20 -18.68 5.00
N LEU A 242 -6.22 -19.71 4.15
CA LEU A 242 -6.12 -21.10 4.60
C LEU A 242 -4.83 -21.35 5.37
N ILE A 243 -3.69 -20.89 4.84
CA ILE A 243 -2.39 -21.00 5.51
C ILE A 243 -2.36 -20.14 6.78
N GLY A 244 -2.91 -18.93 6.73
CA GLY A 244 -2.93 -18.02 7.87
C GLY A 244 -3.69 -18.57 9.07
N VAL A 245 -4.70 -19.40 8.84
CA VAL A 245 -5.49 -20.05 9.88
C VAL A 245 -4.75 -21.19 10.58
N GLU A 246 -3.85 -21.87 9.89
CA GLU A 246 -2.97 -22.88 10.50
C GLU A 246 -1.87 -22.24 11.37
N GLY A 247 -1.72 -20.91 11.28
CA GLY A 247 -0.83 -20.12 12.12
C GLY A 247 0.62 -20.10 11.64
N PHE A 248 1.47 -19.44 12.43
CA PHE A 248 2.89 -19.27 12.07
C PHE A 248 3.69 -20.59 12.07
N SER A 249 3.17 -21.65 12.69
CA SER A 249 3.77 -22.99 12.68
C SER A 249 3.71 -23.68 11.31
N SER A 250 2.80 -23.27 10.42
CA SER A 250 2.73 -23.78 9.05
C SER A 250 3.66 -23.04 8.08
N LEU A 251 4.36 -22.00 8.56
CA LEU A 251 5.34 -21.30 7.74
C LEU A 251 6.63 -22.12 7.61
N PRO A 252 7.41 -21.89 6.53
CA PRO A 252 8.68 -22.56 6.32
C PRO A 252 9.62 -22.40 7.52
N ASP A 253 10.45 -23.41 7.78
CA ASP A 253 11.50 -23.35 8.78
C ASP A 253 12.33 -22.07 8.60
N HIS A 254 12.63 -21.39 9.71
CA HIS A 254 13.35 -20.11 9.77
C HIS A 254 12.66 -18.90 9.11
N CYS A 255 11.42 -19.01 8.61
CA CYS A 255 10.71 -17.87 8.00
C CYS A 255 10.56 -16.70 8.97
N LEU A 256 10.11 -16.96 10.21
CA LEU A 256 9.98 -15.93 11.25
C LEU A 256 11.34 -15.33 11.63
N THR A 257 12.39 -16.15 11.72
CA THR A 257 13.75 -15.68 12.00
C THR A 257 14.23 -14.74 10.90
N LEU A 258 14.01 -15.09 9.63
CA LEU A 258 14.35 -14.22 8.50
C LEU A 258 13.52 -12.92 8.54
N CYS A 259 12.22 -12.99 8.82
CA CYS A 259 11.38 -11.79 8.99
C CYS A 259 11.94 -10.87 10.07
N LEU A 260 12.32 -11.42 11.23
CA LEU A 260 12.90 -10.65 12.32
C LEU A 260 14.24 -10.01 11.92
N VAL A 261 15.11 -10.76 11.24
CA VAL A 261 16.40 -10.26 10.75
C VAL A 261 16.21 -9.11 9.76
N PHE A 262 15.32 -9.26 8.77
CA PHE A 262 15.06 -8.22 7.79
C PHE A 262 14.33 -7.01 8.39
N PHE A 263 13.44 -7.23 9.35
CA PHE A 263 12.79 -6.15 10.12
C PHE A 263 13.82 -5.30 10.88
N LEU A 264 14.72 -5.96 11.63
CA LEU A 264 15.79 -5.29 12.37
C LEU A 264 16.80 -4.63 11.44
N ALA A 265 17.10 -5.26 10.29
CA ALA A 265 17.96 -4.68 9.26
C ALA A 265 17.35 -3.40 8.68
N ALA A 266 16.04 -3.37 8.40
CA ALA A 266 15.35 -2.16 7.93
C ALA A 266 15.44 -1.01 8.95
N MET A 267 15.23 -1.32 10.24
CA MET A 267 15.40 -0.34 11.31
C MET A 267 16.85 0.16 11.40
N ALA A 268 17.82 -0.75 11.32
CA ALA A 268 19.24 -0.41 11.37
C ALA A 268 19.66 0.46 10.18
N ILE A 269 19.22 0.14 8.96
CA ILE A 269 19.52 0.94 7.76
C ILE A 269 18.99 2.37 7.93
N ASN A 270 17.76 2.54 8.42
CA ASN A 270 17.19 3.86 8.67
C ASN A 270 17.93 4.62 9.77
N LEU A 271 18.32 3.94 10.85
CA LEU A 271 19.11 4.53 11.93
C LEU A 271 20.47 5.01 11.42
N VAL A 272 21.20 4.16 10.68
CA VAL A 272 22.49 4.52 10.07
C VAL A 272 22.29 5.71 9.14
N ARG A 273 21.23 5.72 8.33
CA ARG A 273 20.92 6.82 7.42
C ARG A 273 20.69 8.15 8.14
N ASP A 274 20.01 8.13 9.28
CA ASP A 274 19.73 9.33 10.08
C ASP A 274 20.96 9.84 10.84
N LEU A 275 21.87 8.96 11.26
CA LEU A 275 23.10 9.33 11.98
C LEU A 275 24.21 9.79 11.04
N THR A 276 24.16 9.38 9.78
CA THR A 276 25.22 9.64 8.81
C THR A 276 25.04 11.00 8.11
N PRO A 277 26.13 11.74 7.81
CA PRO A 277 26.04 13.00 7.07
C PRO A 277 25.34 12.87 5.71
N LYS A 278 24.65 13.94 5.28
CA LYS A 278 23.86 13.98 4.04
C LYS A 278 24.62 13.44 2.80
N ARG A 279 25.93 13.72 2.70
CA ARG A 279 26.81 13.27 1.61
C ARG A 279 26.92 11.76 1.46
N ILE A 280 26.82 11.00 2.55
CA ILE A 280 26.89 9.54 2.54
C ILE A 280 25.48 8.95 2.62
N SER A 281 24.56 9.58 3.36
CA SER A 281 23.16 9.12 3.51
C SER A 281 22.38 9.00 2.18
N GLN A 282 22.80 9.74 1.14
CA GLN A 282 22.22 9.67 -0.20
C GLN A 282 22.49 8.36 -0.94
N PHE A 283 23.54 7.63 -0.54
CA PHE A 283 23.90 6.32 -1.12
C PHE A 283 23.34 5.15 -0.32
N ILE A 284 22.79 5.40 0.88
CA ILE A 284 22.18 4.37 1.70
C ILE A 284 20.80 4.04 1.12
N PRO A 285 20.52 2.75 0.83
CA PRO A 285 19.26 2.37 0.21
C PRO A 285 18.08 2.62 1.15
N LEU A 286 16.91 2.76 0.54
CA LEU A 286 15.63 2.89 1.23
C LEU A 286 15.01 1.50 1.39
N PRO A 287 14.89 0.95 2.62
CA PRO A 287 14.30 -0.38 2.83
C PRO A 287 12.89 -0.51 2.24
N MET A 288 12.07 0.53 2.37
CA MET A 288 10.73 0.58 1.74
C MET A 288 10.77 0.39 0.22
N ALA A 289 11.69 1.07 -0.47
CA ALA A 289 11.84 0.97 -1.93
C ALA A 289 12.38 -0.41 -2.34
N MET A 290 13.29 -0.99 -1.54
CA MET A 290 13.80 -2.35 -1.77
C MET A 290 12.72 -3.42 -1.63
N ALA A 291 11.71 -3.21 -0.78
CA ALA A 291 10.66 -4.19 -0.54
C ALA A 291 9.69 -4.36 -1.72
N ILE A 292 9.52 -3.35 -2.57
CA ILE A 292 8.55 -3.38 -3.68
C ILE A 292 8.88 -4.49 -4.70
N PRO A 293 10.12 -4.61 -5.23
CA PRO A 293 10.46 -5.71 -6.13
C PRO A 293 10.42 -7.08 -5.48
N PHE A 294 10.69 -7.19 -4.18
CA PHE A 294 10.53 -8.47 -3.46
C PHE A 294 9.05 -8.86 -3.35
N TYR A 295 8.14 -7.88 -3.30
CA TYR A 295 6.71 -8.13 -3.18
C TYR A 295 6.04 -8.43 -4.53
N ILE A 296 6.34 -7.62 -5.57
CA ILE A 296 5.63 -7.70 -6.86
C ILE A 296 6.41 -8.52 -7.89
N GLY A 297 7.73 -8.43 -7.89
CA GLY A 297 8.61 -9.16 -8.79
C GLY A 297 9.81 -8.33 -9.22
N GLY A 298 10.88 -9.02 -9.63
CA GLY A 298 12.13 -8.39 -10.04
C GLY A 298 12.02 -7.51 -11.29
N TYR A 299 11.01 -7.74 -12.14
CA TYR A 299 10.78 -6.91 -13.33
C TYR A 299 10.52 -5.45 -12.97
N PHE A 300 9.82 -5.19 -11.86
CA PHE A 300 9.61 -3.83 -11.35
C PHE A 300 10.91 -3.11 -11.02
N ALA A 301 11.93 -3.82 -10.52
CA ALA A 301 13.24 -3.21 -10.26
C ALA A 301 13.91 -2.76 -11.56
N ILE A 302 13.74 -3.53 -12.64
CA ILE A 302 14.29 -3.20 -13.96
C ILE A 302 13.58 -1.96 -14.50
N ASP A 303 12.24 -1.92 -14.44
CA ASP A 303 11.44 -0.79 -14.93
C ASP A 303 11.78 0.51 -14.17
N MET A 304 11.87 0.45 -12.83
CA MET A 304 12.28 1.59 -12.00
C MET A 304 13.71 2.04 -12.32
N CYS A 305 14.64 1.11 -12.60
CA CYS A 305 16.01 1.43 -12.96
C CYS A 305 16.07 2.16 -14.31
N VAL A 306 15.37 1.64 -15.32
CA VAL A 306 15.29 2.24 -16.66
C VAL A 306 14.65 3.64 -16.58
N GLY A 307 13.53 3.79 -15.88
CA GLY A 307 12.88 5.08 -15.67
C GLY A 307 13.78 6.09 -14.94
N SER A 308 14.50 5.64 -13.91
CA SER A 308 15.45 6.48 -13.17
C SER A 308 16.64 6.90 -14.04
N LEU A 309 17.14 6.01 -14.91
CA LEU A 309 18.22 6.32 -15.85
C LEU A 309 17.78 7.37 -16.87
N ILE A 310 16.57 7.22 -17.44
CA ILE A 310 15.98 8.21 -18.37
C ILE A 310 15.89 9.57 -17.69
N LEU A 311 15.34 9.63 -16.47
CA LEU A 311 15.22 10.87 -15.70
C LEU A 311 16.60 11.46 -15.36
N PHE A 312 17.58 10.63 -15.03
CA PHE A 312 18.95 11.06 -14.74
C PHE A 312 19.61 11.70 -15.96
N VAL A 313 19.52 11.06 -17.13
CA VAL A 313 20.05 11.59 -18.39
C VAL A 313 19.33 12.89 -18.75
N TRP A 314 17.99 12.93 -18.64
CA TRP A 314 17.23 14.14 -18.93
C TRP A 314 17.62 15.31 -18.01
N ARG A 315 17.78 15.07 -16.70
CA ARG A 315 18.26 16.10 -15.75
C ARG A 315 19.67 16.58 -16.03
N ARG A 316 20.54 15.73 -16.58
CA ARG A 316 21.90 16.10 -16.99
C ARG A 316 21.90 16.99 -18.23
N LEU A 317 20.95 16.80 -19.14
CA LEU A 317 20.82 17.58 -20.37
C LEU A 317 20.09 18.91 -20.15
N ASP A 318 18.93 18.87 -19.49
CA ASP A 318 18.12 20.06 -19.21
C ASP A 318 17.35 19.89 -17.90
N LYS A 319 17.95 20.39 -16.81
CA LYS A 319 17.37 20.33 -15.46
C LYS A 319 16.02 21.06 -15.38
N LYS A 320 15.87 22.21 -16.04
CA LYS A 320 14.66 23.04 -15.93
C LYS A 320 13.46 22.33 -16.57
N LYS A 321 13.65 21.76 -17.77
CA LYS A 321 12.59 21.00 -18.43
C LYS A 321 12.28 19.70 -17.70
N ALA A 322 13.30 18.98 -17.24
CA ALA A 322 13.09 17.74 -16.51
C ALA A 322 12.27 17.98 -15.22
N ASP A 323 12.61 19.00 -14.42
CA ASP A 323 11.87 19.28 -13.18
C ASP A 323 10.43 19.79 -13.43
N ALA A 324 10.16 20.40 -14.59
CA ALA A 324 8.81 20.86 -14.97
C ALA A 324 7.94 19.76 -15.59
N PHE A 325 8.49 18.91 -16.45
CA PHE A 325 7.72 17.99 -17.30
C PHE A 325 7.87 16.51 -16.94
N ALA A 326 8.86 16.10 -16.14
CA ALA A 326 9.02 14.69 -15.80
C ALA A 326 7.78 14.06 -15.16
N PRO A 327 7.06 14.70 -14.20
CA PRO A 327 5.82 14.13 -13.68
C PRO A 327 4.73 13.98 -14.75
N ALA A 328 4.63 14.91 -15.69
CA ALA A 328 3.66 14.86 -16.79
C ALA A 328 3.98 13.73 -17.79
N VAL A 329 5.24 13.53 -18.13
CA VAL A 329 5.65 12.43 -19.02
C VAL A 329 5.48 11.07 -18.33
N ALA A 330 5.87 10.95 -17.07
CA ALA A 330 5.70 9.72 -16.30
C ALA A 330 4.22 9.32 -16.16
N SER A 331 3.35 10.28 -15.78
CA SER A 331 1.90 10.04 -15.72
C SER A 331 1.31 9.70 -17.10
N GLY A 332 1.80 10.32 -18.18
CA GLY A 332 1.42 9.98 -19.54
C GLY A 332 1.78 8.53 -19.93
N MET A 333 2.96 8.04 -19.56
CA MET A 333 3.36 6.65 -19.80
C MET A 333 2.50 5.65 -19.00
N ILE A 334 2.23 5.94 -17.73
CA ILE A 334 1.36 5.11 -16.88
C ILE A 334 -0.07 5.08 -17.43
N CYS A 335 -0.60 6.25 -17.81
CA CYS A 335 -1.92 6.36 -18.43
C CYS A 335 -1.98 5.61 -19.77
N GLY A 336 -0.93 5.69 -20.58
CA GLY A 336 -0.84 4.97 -21.86
C GLY A 336 -0.92 3.45 -21.69
N ASP A 337 -0.22 2.89 -20.71
CA ASP A 337 -0.33 1.48 -20.35
C ASP A 337 -1.75 1.12 -19.85
N GLY A 338 -2.34 2.00 -19.04
CA GLY A 338 -3.74 1.85 -18.61
C GLY A 338 -4.75 1.85 -19.77
N ILE A 339 -4.57 2.72 -20.76
CA ILE A 339 -5.43 2.79 -21.95
C ILE A 339 -5.36 1.50 -22.78
N TRP A 340 -4.21 0.82 -22.79
CA TRP A 340 -4.05 -0.46 -23.49
C TRP A 340 -4.97 -1.58 -22.97
N SER A 341 -5.43 -1.48 -21.72
CA SER A 341 -6.42 -2.41 -21.16
C SER A 341 -7.75 -2.43 -21.93
N LEU A 342 -8.16 -1.32 -22.54
CA LEU A 342 -9.41 -1.21 -23.30
C LEU A 342 -9.35 -2.01 -24.62
N PRO A 343 -8.39 -1.79 -25.54
CA PRO A 343 -8.20 -2.65 -26.70
C PRO A 343 -8.00 -4.12 -26.33
N ALA A 344 -7.21 -4.41 -25.29
CA ALA A 344 -6.99 -5.78 -24.84
C ALA A 344 -8.30 -6.45 -24.39
N SER A 345 -9.16 -5.73 -23.68
CA SER A 345 -10.48 -6.21 -23.27
C SER A 345 -11.41 -6.44 -24.47
N ILE A 346 -11.40 -5.53 -25.46
CA ILE A 346 -12.18 -5.69 -26.70
C ILE A 346 -11.72 -6.92 -27.48
N LEU A 347 -10.40 -7.13 -27.62
CA LEU A 347 -9.82 -8.31 -28.27
C LEU A 347 -10.19 -9.60 -27.53
N ALA A 348 -10.21 -9.57 -26.20
CA ALA A 348 -10.64 -10.69 -25.37
C ALA A 348 -12.13 -11.04 -25.57
N ILE A 349 -13.00 -10.02 -25.59
CA ILE A 349 -14.45 -10.18 -25.86
C ILE A 349 -14.68 -10.72 -27.28
N ALA A 350 -13.93 -10.21 -28.26
CA ALA A 350 -13.97 -10.68 -29.65
C ALA A 350 -13.34 -12.08 -29.84
N LYS A 351 -12.84 -12.71 -28.75
CA LYS A 351 -12.20 -14.03 -28.74
C LYS A 351 -11.10 -14.16 -29.80
N VAL A 352 -10.40 -13.07 -30.06
CA VAL A 352 -9.30 -13.03 -31.05
C VAL A 352 -8.19 -13.93 -30.54
N LYS A 353 -7.89 -14.98 -31.30
CA LYS A 353 -6.76 -15.86 -30.98
C LYS A 353 -5.47 -15.06 -31.20
N PRO A 354 -4.60 -14.94 -30.19
CA PRO A 354 -3.33 -14.25 -30.36
C PRO A 354 -2.53 -14.92 -31.49
N PRO A 355 -2.00 -14.17 -32.46
CA PRO A 355 -1.30 -14.73 -33.62
C PRO A 355 0.00 -15.43 -33.23
N ILE A 356 0.55 -15.13 -32.05
CA ILE A 356 1.78 -15.71 -31.51
C ILE A 356 1.58 -16.02 -30.02
N CYS A 357 1.63 -17.29 -29.64
CA CYS A 357 1.72 -17.73 -28.25
C CYS A 357 3.19 -17.94 -27.87
N MET A 358 3.84 -16.94 -27.28
CA MET A 358 5.18 -17.11 -26.73
C MET A 358 5.12 -17.73 -25.33
N LYS A 359 5.81 -18.85 -25.13
CA LYS A 359 6.01 -19.49 -23.82
C LYS A 359 7.48 -19.37 -23.43
N PHE A 360 7.75 -18.71 -22.30
CA PHE A 360 9.09 -18.61 -21.74
C PHE A 360 9.29 -19.76 -20.74
N LEU A 361 9.54 -20.95 -21.26
CA LEU A 361 9.84 -22.14 -20.47
C LEU A 361 11.34 -22.39 -20.44
N SER A 362 11.86 -22.91 -19.33
CA SER A 362 13.23 -23.42 -19.32
C SER A 362 13.36 -24.54 -20.35
N ARG A 363 14.55 -24.70 -20.94
CA ARG A 363 14.79 -25.64 -22.05
C ARG A 363 14.26 -27.05 -21.77
N ALA A 364 14.42 -27.52 -20.54
CA ALA A 364 13.94 -28.83 -20.10
C ALA A 364 12.41 -28.94 -20.01
N VAL A 365 11.72 -27.86 -19.62
CA VAL A 365 10.26 -27.81 -19.56
C VAL A 365 9.68 -27.61 -20.96
N ASN A 366 10.35 -26.82 -21.80
CA ASN A 366 9.95 -26.62 -23.19
C ASN A 366 10.03 -27.95 -23.95
N ALA A 367 11.13 -28.71 -23.82
CA ALA A 367 11.26 -30.02 -24.44
C ALA A 367 10.18 -31.02 -23.99
N LYS A 368 9.73 -30.96 -22.72
CA LYS A 368 8.60 -31.77 -22.23
C LYS A 368 7.27 -31.33 -22.83
N VAL A 369 7.04 -30.03 -22.96
CA VAL A 369 5.83 -29.48 -23.57
C VAL A 369 5.79 -29.78 -25.07
N ASP A 370 6.91 -29.66 -25.77
CA ASP A 370 7.05 -30.02 -27.18
C ASP A 370 6.80 -31.52 -27.40
N GLY A 371 7.32 -32.38 -26.51
CA GLY A 371 7.01 -33.82 -26.54
C GLY A 371 5.55 -34.17 -26.23
N PHE A 372 4.86 -33.35 -25.44
CA PHE A 372 3.43 -33.51 -25.15
C PHE A 372 2.51 -32.98 -26.26
N LEU A 373 2.99 -32.03 -27.06
CA LEU A 373 2.24 -31.43 -28.18
C LEU A 373 2.49 -32.15 -29.51
N ALA A 374 3.54 -32.97 -29.59
CA ALA A 374 3.89 -33.79 -30.75
C ALA A 374 3.19 -35.18 -30.77
N ASN A 375 2.52 -35.56 -29.69
CA ASN A 375 1.55 -36.66 -29.61
C ASN A 375 0.14 -36.07 -29.51
#